data_AF-A0A8B7P2C9-F1
#
_entry.id   AF-A0A8B7P2C9-F1
#
_cell.length_a   1.000
_cell.length_b   1.000
_cell.length_c   1.000
_cell.angle_alpha   90.00
_cell.angle_beta   90.00
_cell.angle_gamma   90.00
#
_symmetry.space_group_name_H-M   'P 1'
#
loop_
_entity.id
_entity.type
_entity.pdbx_description
1 polymer ?
#
loop_
_entity_poly.entity_id
_entity_poly.type
_entity_poly.pdbx_seq_one_letter_code
_entity_poly.pdbx_strand_id
1 'polypeptide(L)'
;MSAQVTVHRMTTTTTTTAVLLNIGYLKTLPGILKLFQIVLGIVAVAITGHYIKWDSSYYESMVPELFFLLVATTCLITTTLLLLSCLCSIATASIIPKTLFETLYHIVASLLYLSAGLCFIIYLNSEQNRRYVTNYGPKTAAAAIGLVNTALYFLACFYSVRSYRRG
;
A
#
# COMPACT_ATOMS: atom_id res chain seq x y z
N MET A 1 60.63 -14.99 24.72
CA MET A 1 59.80 -13.89 24.18
C MET A 1 58.34 -14.29 24.37
N SER A 2 57.61 -13.64 25.28
CA SER A 2 56.19 -13.94 25.55
C SER A 2 55.33 -13.11 24.59
N ALA A 3 54.57 -13.76 23.71
CA ALA A 3 53.69 -13.09 22.77
C ALA A 3 52.44 -12.58 23.52
N GLN A 4 52.29 -11.26 23.63
CA GLN A 4 51.11 -10.64 24.22
C GLN A 4 49.94 -10.70 23.22
N VAL A 5 49.04 -11.67 23.42
CA VAL A 5 47.81 -11.81 22.62
C VAL A 5 46.77 -10.82 23.15
N THR A 6 46.52 -9.75 22.39
CA THR A 6 45.45 -8.79 22.71
C THR A 6 44.13 -9.31 22.13
N VAL A 7 43.26 -9.83 23.00
CA VAL A 7 41.94 -10.33 22.62
C VAL A 7 40.98 -9.14 22.48
N HIS A 8 40.63 -8.77 21.25
CA HIS A 8 39.53 -7.84 20.99
C HIS A 8 38.20 -8.54 21.30
N ARG A 9 37.69 -8.34 22.51
CA ARG A 9 36.33 -8.75 22.87
C ARG A 9 35.35 -7.80 22.18
N MET A 10 34.71 -8.24 21.10
CA MET A 10 33.53 -7.54 20.58
C MET A 10 32.40 -7.72 21.58
N THR A 11 32.18 -6.71 22.41
CA THR A 11 31.00 -6.65 23.27
C THR A 11 29.86 -6.10 22.42
N THR A 12 29.06 -6.97 21.81
CA THR A 12 27.82 -6.54 21.15
C THR A 12 26.87 -6.04 22.22
N THR A 13 26.80 -4.73 22.40
CA THR A 13 25.87 -4.10 23.33
C THR A 13 24.48 -4.16 22.70
N THR A 14 23.71 -5.21 23.00
CA THR A 14 22.27 -5.23 22.71
C THR A 14 21.60 -4.23 23.64
N THR A 15 21.52 -2.97 23.24
CA THR A 15 20.66 -1.99 23.90
C THR A 15 19.22 -2.44 23.69
N THR A 16 18.62 -3.03 24.72
CA THR A 16 17.20 -3.36 24.83
C THR A 16 16.38 -2.08 25.03
N THR A 17 16.52 -1.13 24.12
CA THR A 17 15.62 0.03 24.05
C THR A 17 14.42 -0.36 23.20
N ALA A 18 13.29 -0.51 23.88
CA ALA A 18 11.95 -0.64 23.32
C ALA A 18 11.77 0.30 22.11
N VAL A 19 11.44 -0.27 20.95
CA VAL A 19 11.05 0.43 19.72
C VAL A 19 12.00 1.57 19.32
N LEU A 20 13.16 1.22 18.75
CA LEU A 20 13.95 2.18 17.98
C LEU A 20 13.18 2.53 16.70
N LEU A 21 12.47 3.66 16.70
CA LEU A 21 11.79 4.16 15.51
C LEU A 21 12.81 4.56 14.45
N ASN A 22 12.86 3.83 13.33
CA ASN A 22 13.74 4.17 12.21
C ASN A 22 13.11 5.26 11.33
N ILE A 23 13.18 6.51 11.78
CA ILE A 23 12.72 7.68 10.99
C ILE A 23 13.52 7.81 9.68
N GLY A 24 14.72 7.21 9.61
CA GLY A 24 15.53 7.11 8.39
C GLY A 24 14.83 6.33 7.27
N TYR A 25 13.99 5.35 7.61
CA TYR A 25 13.24 4.56 6.62
C TYR A 25 12.25 5.42 5.81
N LEU A 26 11.63 6.43 6.42
CA LEU A 26 10.71 7.34 5.72
C LEU A 26 11.40 8.19 4.66
N LYS A 27 12.72 8.40 4.76
CA LYS A 27 13.52 9.10 3.74
C LYS A 27 13.97 8.19 2.60
N THR A 28 13.76 6.87 2.72
CA THR A 28 14.11 5.92 1.66
C THR A 28 13.06 5.91 0.57
N LEU A 29 13.47 5.62 -0.68
CA LEU A 29 12.55 5.44 -1.81
C LEU A 29 11.36 4.52 -1.51
N PRO A 30 11.52 3.29 -0.96
CA PRO A 30 10.39 2.41 -0.66
C PRO A 30 9.48 2.98 0.44
N GLY A 31 10.02 3.69 1.43
CA GLY A 31 9.22 4.36 2.46
C GLY A 31 8.33 5.46 1.88
N ILE A 32 8.89 6.31 1.01
CA ILE A 32 8.15 7.39 0.34
C ILE A 32 7.04 6.84 -0.55
N LEU A 33 7.32 5.78 -1.33
CA LEU A 33 6.32 5.11 -2.17
C LEU A 33 5.13 4.59 -1.35
N LYS A 34 5.39 3.97 -0.20
CA LYS A 34 4.32 3.48 0.70
C LYS A 34 3.51 4.63 1.30
N LEU A 35 4.15 5.76 1.65
CA LEU A 35 3.42 6.94 2.13
C LEU A 35 2.43 7.46 1.09
N PHE A 36 2.84 7.60 -0.17
CA PHE A 36 1.92 8.02 -1.24
C PHE A 36 0.77 7.02 -1.43
N GLN A 37 1.05 5.72 -1.37
CA GLN A 37 0.01 4.68 -1.46
C GLN A 37 -1.02 4.81 -0.33
N ILE A 38 -0.57 5.08 0.89
CA ILE A 38 -1.44 5.27 2.06
C ILE A 38 -2.30 6.52 1.90
N VAL A 39 -1.71 7.67 1.54
CA VAL A 39 -2.45 8.93 1.37
C VAL A 39 -3.52 8.78 0.30
N LEU A 40 -3.18 8.24 -0.86
CA LEU A 40 -4.16 8.03 -1.94
C LEU A 40 -5.19 6.98 -1.58
N GLY A 41 -4.81 5.93 -0.85
CA GLY A 41 -5.74 4.94 -0.31
C GLY A 41 -6.76 5.56 0.64
N ILE A 42 -6.34 6.45 1.55
CA ILE A 42 -7.23 7.15 2.49
C ILE A 42 -8.24 7.99 1.70
N VAL A 43 -7.76 8.77 0.72
CA VAL A 43 -8.63 9.60 -0.11
C VAL A 43 -9.62 8.75 -0.91
N ALA A 44 -9.18 7.64 -1.51
CA ALA A 44 -10.05 6.72 -2.25
C ALA A 44 -11.15 6.11 -1.37
N VAL A 45 -10.79 5.65 -0.16
CA VAL A 45 -11.73 5.09 0.81
C VAL A 45 -12.70 6.16 1.32
N ALA A 46 -12.22 7.36 1.64
CA ALA A 46 -13.05 8.46 2.15
C ALA A 46 -14.09 8.91 1.12
N ILE A 47 -13.70 9.08 -0.14
CA ILE A 47 -14.64 9.47 -1.21
C ILE A 47 -15.63 8.32 -1.45
N THR A 48 -15.16 7.10 -1.65
CA THR A 48 -16.06 5.96 -1.94
C THR A 48 -17.04 5.71 -0.79
N GLY A 49 -16.57 5.75 0.45
CA GLY A 49 -17.40 5.55 1.65
C GLY A 49 -18.39 6.68 1.91
N HIS A 50 -18.07 7.93 1.57
CA HIS A 50 -19.00 9.06 1.73
C HIS A 50 -20.10 9.07 0.67
N TYR A 51 -19.78 8.67 -0.57
CA TYR A 51 -20.71 8.74 -1.70
C TYR A 51 -21.45 7.41 -1.99
N ILE A 52 -21.22 6.38 -1.17
CA ILE A 52 -21.98 5.13 -1.26
C ILE A 52 -23.42 5.39 -0.80
N LYS A 53 -24.40 4.95 -1.60
CA LYS A 53 -25.81 5.08 -1.24
C LYS A 53 -26.29 3.74 -0.66
N TRP A 54 -26.80 3.77 0.57
CA TRP A 54 -27.41 2.61 1.24
C TRP A 54 -28.91 2.50 0.99
N ASP A 55 -29.35 2.82 -0.22
CA ASP A 55 -30.77 2.71 -0.57
C ASP A 55 -31.04 1.34 -1.20
N SER A 56 -32.05 0.64 -0.66
CA SER A 56 -32.48 -0.70 -1.05
C SER A 56 -32.93 -0.77 -2.52
N SER A 57 -33.22 0.35 -3.18
CA SER A 57 -33.62 0.34 -4.60
C SER A 57 -32.46 0.08 -5.60
N TYR A 58 -31.19 0.14 -5.17
CA TYR A 58 -30.03 0.19 -6.09
C TYR A 58 -28.98 -0.91 -5.87
N TYR A 59 -29.39 -2.13 -5.49
CA TYR A 59 -28.45 -3.24 -5.19
C TYR A 59 -27.42 -3.51 -6.30
N GLU A 60 -27.83 -3.53 -7.57
CA GLU A 60 -26.95 -3.74 -8.73
C GLU A 60 -25.86 -2.67 -8.85
N SER A 61 -26.13 -1.46 -8.35
CA SER A 61 -25.20 -0.33 -8.42
C SER A 61 -24.17 -0.34 -7.30
N MET A 62 -24.48 -0.99 -6.18
CA MET A 62 -23.68 -1.00 -4.96
C MET A 62 -22.55 -2.03 -5.01
N VAL A 63 -22.71 -3.12 -5.77
CA VAL A 63 -21.71 -4.20 -5.89
C VAL A 63 -20.31 -3.71 -6.31
N PRO A 64 -20.14 -2.94 -7.42
CA PRO A 64 -18.81 -2.46 -7.82
C PRO A 64 -18.21 -1.45 -6.85
N GLU A 65 -19.04 -0.62 -6.19
CA GLU A 65 -18.58 0.37 -5.20
C GLU A 65 -18.04 -0.32 -3.95
N LEU A 66 -18.75 -1.34 -3.46
CA LEU A 66 -18.33 -2.16 -2.33
C LEU A 66 -17.06 -2.95 -2.65
N PHE A 67 -16.97 -3.52 -3.86
CA PHE A 67 -15.79 -4.25 -4.28
C PHE A 67 -14.55 -3.35 -4.28
N PHE A 68 -14.67 -2.14 -4.84
CA PHE A 68 -13.60 -1.14 -4.80
C PHE A 68 -13.25 -0.73 -3.36
N LEU A 69 -14.25 -0.48 -2.50
CA LEU A 69 -14.04 -0.10 -1.12
C LEU A 69 -13.33 -1.20 -0.31
N LEU A 70 -13.72 -2.46 -0.49
CA LEU A 70 -13.08 -3.62 0.16
C LEU A 70 -11.62 -3.78 -0.26
N VAL A 71 -11.33 -3.67 -1.55
CA VAL A 71 -9.95 -3.74 -2.05
C VAL A 71 -9.13 -2.56 -1.52
N ALA A 72 -9.68 -1.35 -1.57
CA ALA A 72 -8.98 -0.15 -1.13
C ALA A 72 -8.67 -0.17 0.38
N THR A 73 -9.63 -0.57 1.21
CA THR A 73 -9.45 -0.71 2.66
C THR A 73 -8.46 -1.82 3.02
N THR A 74 -8.56 -2.99 2.39
CA THR A 74 -7.63 -4.10 2.65
C THR A 74 -6.19 -3.70 2.32
N CYS A 75 -5.97 -3.11 1.15
CA CYS A 75 -4.64 -2.66 0.75
C CYS A 75 -4.11 -1.53 1.63
N LEU A 76 -4.98 -0.60 2.08
CA LEU A 76 -4.60 0.45 3.03
C LEU A 76 -4.19 -0.13 4.39
N ILE A 77 -4.94 -1.08 4.92
CA ILE A 77 -4.61 -1.73 6.19
C ILE A 77 -3.29 -2.48 6.07
N THR A 78 -3.09 -3.25 5.00
CA THR A 78 -1.85 -4.01 4.84
C THR A 78 -0.64 -3.10 4.60
N THR A 79 -0.76 -2.01 3.83
CA THR A 79 0.35 -1.05 3.65
C THR A 79 0.69 -0.28 4.91
N THR A 80 -0.30 0.12 5.70
CA THR A 80 -0.04 0.79 7.00
C THR A 80 0.63 -0.16 7.98
N LEU A 81 0.20 -1.42 8.07
CA LEU A 81 0.86 -2.44 8.89
C LEU A 81 2.29 -2.73 8.42
N LEU A 82 2.53 -2.83 7.11
CA LEU A 82 3.87 -3.02 6.56
C LEU A 82 4.78 -1.83 6.88
N LEU A 83 4.29 -0.60 6.72
CA LEU A 83 5.04 0.60 7.05
C LEU A 83 5.33 0.65 8.55
N LEU A 84 4.33 0.42 9.40
CA LEU A 84 4.49 0.42 10.86
C LEU A 84 5.49 -0.65 11.33
N SER A 85 5.45 -1.84 10.73
CA SER A 85 6.42 -2.91 10.97
C SER A 85 7.85 -2.48 10.61
N CYS A 86 8.03 -1.83 9.46
CA CYS A 86 9.33 -1.30 9.04
C CYS A 86 9.83 -0.13 9.92
N LEU A 87 8.92 0.65 10.51
CA LEU A 87 9.26 1.75 11.42
C LEU A 87 9.62 1.24 12.82
N CYS A 88 8.93 0.21 13.32
CA CYS A 88 9.04 -0.28 14.69
C CYS A 88 10.34 -1.08 14.96
N SER A 89 11.03 -1.59 13.92
CA SER A 89 12.21 -2.43 14.11
C SER A 89 13.29 -2.21 13.04
N ILE A 90 14.51 -1.86 13.49
CA ILE A 90 15.72 -1.72 12.65
C ILE A 90 16.10 -3.04 11.97
N ALA A 91 15.94 -4.18 12.66
CA ALA A 91 16.27 -5.50 12.10
C ALA A 91 15.30 -5.87 10.97
N THR A 92 14.03 -5.54 11.16
CA THR A 92 12.93 -5.73 10.21
C THR A 92 13.12 -4.86 8.96
N ALA A 93 13.57 -3.61 9.11
CA ALA A 93 13.84 -2.68 8.01
C ALA A 93 14.93 -3.16 7.02
N SER A 94 15.85 -4.04 7.44
CA SER A 94 16.91 -4.61 6.59
C SER A 94 16.47 -5.90 5.89
N ILE A 95 15.61 -6.69 6.54
CA ILE A 95 15.27 -8.05 6.12
C ILE A 95 13.99 -8.07 5.28
N ILE A 96 12.94 -7.33 5.66
CA ILE A 96 11.63 -7.35 4.98
C ILE A 96 11.61 -6.78 3.56
N PRO A 97 12.27 -5.65 3.24
CA PRO A 97 12.36 -5.20 1.85
C PRO A 97 13.18 -6.14 0.95
N LYS A 98 13.82 -7.18 1.51
CA LYS A 98 14.48 -8.27 0.77
C LYS A 98 13.66 -9.55 0.68
N THR A 99 12.49 -9.62 1.32
CA THR A 99 11.64 -10.82 1.27
C THR A 99 10.76 -10.83 0.04
N LEU A 100 10.60 -12.02 -0.56
CA LEU A 100 9.64 -12.28 -1.64
C LEU A 100 8.20 -11.86 -1.25
N PHE A 101 7.89 -11.80 0.05
CA PHE A 101 6.60 -11.39 0.56
C PHE A 101 6.22 -9.96 0.16
N GLU A 102 7.15 -8.99 0.27
CA GLU A 102 6.86 -7.60 -0.08
C GLU A 102 6.65 -7.43 -1.59
N THR A 103 7.45 -8.12 -2.41
CA THR A 103 7.25 -8.14 -3.87
C THR A 103 5.92 -8.77 -4.26
N LEU A 104 5.58 -9.95 -3.69
CA LEU A 104 4.34 -10.66 -4.01
C LEU A 104 3.12 -9.85 -3.56
N TYR A 105 3.20 -9.21 -2.39
CA TYR A 105 2.15 -8.32 -1.92
C TYR A 105 1.91 -7.16 -2.88
N HIS A 106 2.98 -6.47 -3.32
CA HIS A 106 2.83 -5.35 -4.26
C HIS A 106 2.27 -5.79 -5.62
N ILE A 107 2.62 -6.98 -6.10
CA ILE A 107 2.03 -7.56 -7.32
C ILE A 107 0.54 -7.83 -7.14
N VAL A 108 0.17 -8.56 -6.08
CA VAL A 108 -1.23 -8.92 -5.80
C VAL A 108 -2.08 -7.66 -5.56
N ALA A 109 -1.57 -6.71 -4.78
CA ALA A 109 -2.23 -5.43 -4.52
C ALA A 109 -2.44 -4.65 -5.83
N SER A 110 -1.45 -4.62 -6.73
CA SER A 110 -1.59 -3.94 -8.03
C SER A 110 -2.65 -4.60 -8.91
N LEU A 111 -2.72 -5.93 -8.97
CA LEU A 111 -3.71 -6.65 -9.76
C LEU A 111 -5.14 -6.46 -9.21
N LEU A 112 -5.30 -6.48 -7.89
CA LEU A 112 -6.58 -6.26 -7.23
C LEU A 112 -7.07 -4.82 -7.40
N TYR A 113 -6.20 -3.81 -7.22
CA TYR A 113 -6.57 -2.41 -7.44
C TYR A 113 -6.88 -2.14 -8.92
N LEU A 114 -6.16 -2.78 -9.86
CA LEU A 114 -6.43 -2.66 -11.28
C LEU A 114 -7.81 -3.21 -11.64
N SER A 115 -8.12 -4.43 -11.19
CA SER A 115 -9.42 -5.07 -11.48
C SER A 115 -10.58 -4.31 -10.84
N ALA A 116 -10.43 -3.88 -9.59
CA ALA A 116 -11.43 -3.07 -8.89
C ALA A 116 -11.63 -1.69 -9.53
N GLY A 117 -10.55 -1.00 -9.89
CA GLY A 117 -10.61 0.30 -10.56
C GLY A 117 -11.24 0.21 -11.95
N LEU A 118 -10.88 -0.80 -12.75
CA LEU A 118 -11.49 -1.04 -14.06
C LEU A 118 -12.99 -1.36 -13.94
N CYS A 119 -13.36 -2.26 -13.03
CA CYS A 119 -14.75 -2.61 -12.79
C CYS A 119 -15.58 -1.36 -12.41
N PHE A 120 -15.04 -0.53 -11.52
CA PHE A 120 -15.72 0.68 -11.07
C PHE A 120 -15.86 1.74 -12.19
N ILE A 121 -14.82 1.97 -13.01
CA ILE A 121 -14.90 2.89 -14.14
C ILE A 121 -15.85 2.39 -15.23
N ILE A 122 -15.78 1.10 -15.60
CA ILE A 122 -16.65 0.51 -16.63
C ILE A 122 -18.11 0.64 -16.19
N TYR A 123 -18.40 0.34 -14.92
CA TYR A 123 -19.73 0.48 -14.36
C TYR A 123 -20.25 1.93 -14.41
N LEU A 124 -19.41 2.90 -14.04
CA LEU A 124 -19.75 4.33 -14.12
C LEU A 124 -19.95 4.80 -15.57
N ASN A 125 -19.16 4.28 -16.52
CA ASN A 125 -19.19 4.71 -17.92
C ASN A 125 -20.36 4.11 -18.72
N SER A 126 -20.98 3.02 -18.24
CA SER A 126 -22.16 2.41 -18.89
C SER A 126 -23.25 3.47 -19.15
N GLU A 127 -23.71 3.57 -20.40
CA GLU A 127 -24.63 4.62 -20.88
C GLU A 127 -25.91 4.74 -20.06
N GLN A 128 -26.38 3.63 -19.49
CA GLN A 128 -27.54 3.62 -18.59
C GLN A 128 -27.22 4.35 -17.29
N ASN A 129 -26.05 4.11 -16.68
CA ASN A 129 -25.67 4.70 -15.39
C ASN A 129 -25.19 6.16 -15.50
N ARG A 130 -24.62 6.56 -16.64
CA ARG A 130 -24.10 7.92 -16.86
C ARG A 130 -25.16 9.03 -16.65
N ARG A 131 -26.45 8.72 -16.86
CA ARG A 131 -27.57 9.65 -16.67
C ARG A 131 -28.27 9.55 -15.31
N TYR A 132 -28.16 8.41 -14.62
CA TYR A 132 -28.86 8.15 -13.33
C TYR A 132 -27.96 8.21 -12.10
N VAL A 133 -26.63 8.12 -12.25
CA VAL A 133 -25.69 8.19 -11.13
C VAL A 133 -25.58 9.63 -10.63
N THR A 134 -26.23 9.90 -9.50
CA THR A 134 -26.02 11.13 -8.72
C THR A 134 -24.56 11.14 -8.23
N ASN A 135 -23.87 12.28 -8.34
CA ASN A 135 -22.47 12.46 -7.93
C ASN A 135 -21.45 11.67 -8.78
N TYR A 136 -21.62 11.65 -10.10
CA TYR A 136 -20.68 11.04 -11.05
C TYR A 136 -19.24 11.57 -10.94
N GLY A 137 -19.06 12.88 -10.73
CA GLY A 137 -17.74 13.52 -10.61
C GLY A 137 -16.87 12.94 -9.48
N PRO A 138 -17.32 12.94 -8.22
CA PRO A 138 -16.52 12.37 -7.13
C PRO A 138 -16.32 10.85 -7.25
N LYS A 139 -17.31 10.10 -7.76
CA LYS A 139 -17.15 8.64 -7.95
C LYS A 139 -16.11 8.30 -9.03
N THR A 140 -16.11 9.03 -10.14
CA THR A 140 -15.07 8.89 -11.17
C THR A 140 -13.69 9.32 -10.68
N ALA A 141 -13.61 10.38 -9.86
CA ALA A 141 -12.37 10.79 -9.21
C ALA A 141 -11.81 9.69 -8.28
N ALA A 142 -12.66 9.05 -7.47
CA ALA A 142 -12.24 7.93 -6.62
C ALA A 142 -11.68 6.75 -7.44
N ALA A 143 -12.35 6.41 -8.54
CA ALA A 143 -11.89 5.36 -9.45
C ALA A 143 -10.55 5.70 -10.11
N ALA A 144 -10.37 6.95 -10.55
CA ALA A 144 -9.12 7.45 -11.11
C ALA A 144 -7.99 7.42 -10.08
N ILE A 145 -8.25 7.85 -8.84
CA ILE A 145 -7.28 7.77 -7.73
C ILE A 145 -6.89 6.31 -7.46
N GLY A 146 -7.85 5.37 -7.53
CA GLY A 146 -7.58 3.94 -7.45
C GLY A 146 -6.61 3.44 -8.53
N LEU A 147 -6.79 3.86 -9.78
CA LEU A 147 -5.87 3.53 -10.88
C LEU A 147 -4.49 4.17 -10.72
N VAL A 148 -4.41 5.40 -10.22
CA VAL A 148 -3.13 6.02 -9.86
C VAL A 148 -2.44 5.21 -8.75
N ASN A 149 -3.20 4.71 -7.78
CA ASN A 149 -2.68 3.86 -6.72
C ASN A 149 -2.14 2.54 -7.27
N THR A 150 -2.82 1.93 -8.26
CA THR A 150 -2.31 0.77 -9.01
C THR A 150 -0.92 1.03 -9.60
N ALA A 151 -0.74 2.17 -10.29
CA ALA A 151 0.54 2.52 -10.89
C ALA A 151 1.64 2.68 -9.84
N LEU A 152 1.32 3.25 -8.67
CA LEU A 152 2.24 3.36 -7.54
C LEU A 152 2.60 1.99 -6.95
N TYR A 153 1.64 1.07 -6.80
CA TYR A 153 1.92 -0.30 -6.37
C TYR A 153 2.81 -1.05 -7.37
N PHE A 154 2.57 -0.85 -8.67
CA PHE A 154 3.38 -1.44 -9.73
C PHE A 154 4.82 -0.88 -9.74
N LEU A 155 4.99 0.44 -9.59
CA LEU A 155 6.30 1.07 -9.44
C LEU A 155 7.05 0.54 -8.21
N ALA A 156 6.37 0.42 -7.07
CA ALA A 156 6.95 -0.14 -5.85
C ALA A 156 7.42 -1.59 -6.05
N CYS A 157 6.63 -2.41 -6.77
CA CYS A 157 7.03 -3.75 -7.17
C CYS A 157 8.30 -3.73 -8.03
N PHE A 158 8.34 -2.89 -9.07
CA PHE A 158 9.50 -2.79 -9.97
C PHE A 158 10.78 -2.39 -9.23
N TYR A 159 10.70 -1.41 -8.32
CA TYR A 159 11.83 -1.02 -7.48
C TYR A 159 12.28 -2.14 -6.55
N SER A 160 11.34 -2.88 -5.96
CA SER A 160 11.66 -4.01 -5.08
C SER A 160 12.37 -5.14 -5.83
N VAL A 161 11.89 -5.52 -7.03
CA VAL A 161 12.54 -6.50 -7.91
C VAL A 161 13.94 -6.06 -8.33
N ARG A 162 14.11 -4.77 -8.65
CA ARG A 162 15.43 -4.22 -9.01
C ARG A 162 16.40 -4.21 -7.82
N SER A 163 15.89 -3.97 -6.62
CA SER A 163 16.68 -4.04 -5.38
C SER A 163 17.12 -5.48 -5.08
N TYR A 164 16.23 -6.46 -5.29
CA TYR A 164 16.55 -7.89 -5.14
C TYR A 164 17.66 -8.33 -6.11
N ARG A 165 17.66 -7.85 -7.36
CA ARG A 165 18.67 -8.22 -8.36
C ARG A 165 20.05 -7.54 -8.15
N ARG A 166 20.17 -6.57 -7.24
CA ARG A 166 21.41 -5.81 -7.00
C ARG A 166 22.09 -6.15 -5.66
N GLY A 167 21.43 -6.92 -4.80
CA GLY A 167 22.00 -7.43 -3.54
C GLY A 167 22.41 -8.89 -3.68
#